data_AF-A0A947R5Y7-F1
#
_entry.id   AF-A0A947R5Y7-F1
#
_cell.length_a   1.000
_cell.length_b   1.000
_cell.length_c   1.000
_cell.angle_alpha   90.00
_cell.angle_beta   90.00
_cell.angle_gamma   90.00
#
_symmetry.space_group_name_H-M   'P 1'
#
loop_
_entity.id
_entity.type
_entity.pdbx_description
1 polymer ?
#
loop_
_entity_poly.entity_id
_entity_poly.type
_entity_poly.pdbx_seq_one_letter_code
_entity_poly.pdbx_strand_id
1 'polypeptide(L)'
;MQDKQTLIEIWYAGLNDAFRKTRGPMATAGCHDRPQIRLFYYGLVGMVFISMSVGLIIVIPFLKEIIWLAGICAVVAMVTLYQAVTFFRAFIQVKQAVDQGKDTDYADPLRFKVMEQALSWGIKKGIVMHREGKYEMKQG
;
A
#
# COMPACT_ATOMS: atom_id res chain seq x y z
N MET A 1 28.54 -1.37 -3.82
CA MET A 1 27.14 -0.93 -4.05
C MET A 1 26.22 -2.10 -4.41
N GLN A 2 26.69 -3.09 -5.19
CA GLN A 2 25.95 -4.32 -5.54
C GLN A 2 25.46 -5.13 -4.33
N ASP A 3 26.31 -5.33 -3.31
CA ASP A 3 25.94 -6.16 -2.14
C ASP A 3 24.71 -5.65 -1.36
N LYS A 4 24.53 -4.32 -1.33
CA LYS A 4 23.35 -3.72 -0.67
C LYS A 4 22.06 -4.02 -1.43
N GLN A 5 22.09 -4.01 -2.76
CA GLN A 5 20.92 -4.33 -3.58
C GLN A 5 20.56 -5.81 -3.48
N THR A 6 21.55 -6.70 -3.54
CA THR A 6 21.35 -8.14 -3.36
C THR A 6 20.76 -8.47 -1.98
N LEU A 7 21.23 -7.82 -0.93
CA LEU A 7 20.68 -7.99 0.43
C LEU A 7 19.23 -7.51 0.53
N ILE A 8 18.87 -6.41 -0.13
CA ILE A 8 17.49 -5.91 -0.17
C ILE A 8 16.59 -6.91 -0.90
N GLU A 9 17.02 -7.45 -2.04
CA GLU A 9 16.24 -8.43 -2.81
C GLU A 9 15.99 -9.73 -2.04
N ILE A 10 17.04 -10.30 -1.44
CA ILE A 10 16.93 -11.54 -0.66
C ILE A 10 16.05 -11.32 0.57
N TRP A 11 16.22 -10.18 1.25
CA TRP A 11 15.44 -9.86 2.44
C TRP A 11 13.98 -9.57 2.08
N TYR A 12 13.73 -8.89 0.96
CA TYR A 12 12.38 -8.65 0.44
C TYR A 12 11.69 -9.97 0.07
N ALA A 13 12.39 -10.88 -0.61
CA ALA A 13 11.86 -12.19 -0.97
C ALA A 13 11.44 -12.98 0.29
N GLY A 14 12.28 -13.04 1.31
CA GLY A 14 11.95 -13.76 2.52
C GLY A 14 10.97 -13.03 3.44
N LEU A 15 10.85 -11.69 3.40
CA LEU A 15 9.73 -11.02 4.06
C LEU A 15 8.40 -11.22 3.34
N ASN A 16 8.41 -11.24 2.01
CA ASN A 16 7.20 -11.51 1.25
C ASN A 16 6.74 -12.95 1.52
N ASP A 17 7.68 -13.90 1.63
CA ASP A 17 7.40 -15.28 2.02
C ASP A 17 6.92 -15.40 3.48
N ALA A 18 7.55 -14.68 4.41
CA ALA A 18 7.12 -14.64 5.82
C ALA A 18 5.73 -13.99 5.97
N PHE A 19 5.43 -12.91 5.24
CA PHE A 19 4.10 -12.29 5.20
C PHE A 19 3.06 -13.24 4.60
N ARG A 20 3.40 -14.00 3.55
CA ARG A 20 2.52 -15.06 3.01
C ARG A 20 2.21 -16.12 4.05
N LYS A 21 3.19 -16.51 4.87
CA LYS A 21 3.05 -17.58 5.88
C LYS A 21 2.35 -17.12 7.17
N THR A 22 2.51 -15.86 7.57
CA THR A 22 1.95 -15.33 8.84
C THR A 22 0.54 -14.77 8.71
N ARG A 23 0.10 -14.40 7.51
CA ARG A 23 -1.30 -14.04 7.31
C ARG A 23 -2.12 -15.34 7.24
N GLY A 24 -2.90 -15.61 8.30
CA GLY A 24 -3.78 -16.78 8.40
C GLY A 24 -4.87 -16.84 7.30
N PRO A 25 -5.96 -17.61 7.50
CA PRO A 25 -6.94 -17.94 6.45
C PRO A 25 -7.55 -16.75 5.66
N MET A 26 -7.50 -15.53 6.19
CA MET A 26 -7.89 -14.29 5.47
C MET A 26 -6.93 -13.84 4.35
N ALA A 27 -5.65 -14.23 4.35
CA ALA A 27 -4.77 -13.97 3.19
C ALA A 27 -4.87 -15.06 2.12
N THR A 28 -5.21 -16.29 2.52
CA THR A 28 -5.58 -17.35 1.58
C THR A 28 -6.87 -16.99 0.83
N ALA A 29 -7.72 -16.13 1.40
CA ALA A 29 -8.82 -15.47 0.71
C ALA A 29 -8.34 -14.35 -0.25
N GLY A 30 -7.42 -14.67 -1.17
CA GLY A 30 -7.27 -14.11 -2.52
C GLY A 30 -6.99 -12.61 -2.75
N CYS A 31 -7.37 -11.70 -1.86
CA CYS A 31 -7.42 -10.26 -2.15
C CYS A 31 -6.06 -9.59 -2.32
N HIS A 32 -5.02 -10.12 -1.67
CA HIS A 32 -3.68 -9.54 -1.72
C HIS A 32 -2.72 -10.33 -2.63
N ASP A 33 -2.94 -11.62 -2.83
CA ASP A 33 -2.05 -12.47 -3.64
C ASP A 33 -2.41 -12.47 -5.12
N ARG A 34 -3.67 -12.17 -5.48
CA ARG A 34 -4.07 -12.03 -6.88
C ARG A 34 -3.96 -10.56 -7.32
N PRO A 35 -3.08 -10.23 -8.28
CA PRO A 35 -2.97 -8.87 -8.80
C PRO A 35 -4.30 -8.31 -9.32
N GLN A 36 -5.13 -9.19 -9.91
CA GLN A 36 -6.46 -8.85 -10.42
C GLN A 36 -7.43 -8.36 -9.33
N ILE A 37 -7.41 -8.99 -8.15
CA ILE A 37 -8.27 -8.56 -7.03
C ILE A 37 -7.75 -7.25 -6.43
N ARG A 38 -6.43 -7.07 -6.41
CA ARG A 38 -5.79 -5.83 -5.98
C ARG A 38 -6.12 -4.66 -6.90
N LEU A 39 -6.11 -4.89 -8.21
CA LEU A 39 -6.57 -3.93 -9.21
C LEU A 39 -8.04 -3.58 -9.01
N PHE A 40 -8.89 -4.58 -8.79
CA PHE A 40 -10.30 -4.34 -8.48
C PHE A 40 -10.47 -3.49 -7.21
N TYR A 41 -9.73 -3.80 -6.14
CA TYR A 41 -9.76 -3.04 -4.90
C TYR A 41 -9.30 -1.59 -5.10
N TYR A 42 -8.17 -1.34 -5.77
CA TYR A 42 -7.70 0.02 -6.04
C TYR A 42 -8.65 0.82 -6.93
N GLY A 43 -9.25 0.17 -7.94
CA GLY A 43 -10.27 0.78 -8.77
C GLY A 43 -11.53 1.15 -7.97
N LEU A 44 -12.08 0.20 -7.20
CA LEU A 44 -13.28 0.40 -6.40
C LEU A 44 -13.07 1.48 -5.32
N VAL A 45 -12.02 1.35 -4.52
CA VAL A 45 -11.71 2.29 -3.43
C VAL A 45 -11.38 3.68 -3.99
N GLY A 46 -10.63 3.75 -5.10
CA GLY A 46 -10.37 5.00 -5.81
C GLY A 46 -11.67 5.69 -6.23
N MET A 47 -12.62 4.97 -6.83
CA MET A 47 -13.93 5.53 -7.22
C MET A 47 -14.74 6.02 -6.01
N VAL A 48 -14.72 5.30 -4.88
CA VAL A 48 -15.38 5.76 -3.64
C VAL A 48 -14.81 7.10 -3.19
N PHE A 49 -13.49 7.26 -3.13
CA PHE A 49 -12.89 8.54 -2.73
C PHE A 49 -13.24 9.68 -3.69
N ILE A 50 -13.23 9.44 -5.01
CA ILE A 50 -13.68 10.43 -6.00
C ILE A 50 -15.13 10.84 -5.73
N SER A 51 -16.02 9.88 -5.52
CA SER A 51 -17.44 10.14 -5.26
C SER A 51 -17.65 10.98 -3.98
N MET A 52 -16.89 10.70 -2.92
CA MET A 52 -16.91 11.48 -1.69
C MET A 52 -16.39 12.91 -1.90
N SER A 53 -15.30 13.09 -2.65
CA SER A 53 -14.76 14.41 -2.96
C SER A 53 -15.76 15.25 -3.77
N VAL A 54 -16.40 14.66 -4.79
CA VAL A 54 -17.44 15.34 -5.59
C VAL A 54 -18.63 15.71 -4.71
N GLY A 55 -19.09 14.79 -3.86
CA GLY A 55 -20.18 15.06 -2.91
C GLY A 55 -19.87 16.22 -1.97
N LEU A 56 -18.66 16.26 -1.40
CA LEU A 56 -18.22 17.36 -0.53
C LEU A 56 -18.16 18.70 -1.28
N ILE A 57 -17.65 18.71 -2.52
CA ILE A 57 -17.59 19.94 -3.34
C ILE A 57 -18.98 20.48 -3.63
N ILE A 58 -19.96 19.61 -3.89
CA ILE A 58 -21.37 20.02 -4.12
C ILE A 58 -21.99 20.60 -2.84
N VAL A 59 -21.62 20.11 -1.65
CA VAL A 59 -22.20 20.54 -0.37
C VAL A 59 -21.60 21.87 0.13
N ILE A 60 -20.33 22.18 -0.16
CA ILE A 60 -19.65 23.39 0.32
C ILE A 60 -20.44 24.70 0.08
N PRO A 61 -21.03 24.96 -1.11
CA PRO A 61 -21.83 26.16 -1.36
C PRO A 61 -23.03 26.34 -0.43
N PHE A 62 -23.62 25.23 0.04
CA PHE A 62 -24.78 25.24 0.95
C PHE A 62 -24.37 25.50 2.40
N LEU A 63 -23.08 25.34 2.74
CA LEU A 63 -22.52 25.60 4.06
C LEU A 63 -21.85 26.98 4.16
N LYS A 64 -22.02 27.85 3.16
CA LYS A 64 -21.36 29.17 3.07
C LYS A 64 -21.58 30.08 4.29
N GLU A 65 -22.70 29.90 5.00
CA GLU A 65 -23.03 30.69 6.20
C GLU A 65 -22.22 30.26 7.43
N ILE A 66 -21.57 29.10 7.37
CA ILE A 66 -20.72 28.55 8.43
C ILE A 66 -19.30 28.38 7.88
N ILE A 67 -18.56 29.49 7.77
CA ILE A 67 -17.25 29.58 7.12
C ILE A 67 -16.25 28.52 7.61
N TRP A 68 -16.20 28.27 8.93
CA TRP A 68 -15.28 27.28 9.50
C TRP A 68 -15.62 25.85 9.05
N LEU A 69 -16.91 25.53 8.93
CA LEU A 69 -17.39 24.22 8.48
C LEU A 69 -17.13 24.03 6.98
N ALA A 70 -17.36 25.07 6.17
CA ALA A 70 -17.00 25.08 4.76
C ALA A 70 -15.48 24.87 4.55
N GLY A 71 -14.64 25.50 5.39
CA GLY A 71 -13.20 25.29 5.41
C GLY A 71 -12.80 23.85 5.74
N ILE A 72 -13.38 23.24 6.78
CA ILE A 72 -13.13 21.83 7.12
C ILE A 72 -13.55 20.92 5.97
N CYS A 73 -14.73 21.14 5.39
CA CYS A 73 -15.21 20.37 4.24
C CYS A 73 -14.26 20.47 3.04
N ALA A 74 -13.72 21.66 2.76
CA ALA A 74 -12.73 21.84 1.69
C ALA A 74 -11.42 21.08 1.96
N VAL A 75 -10.91 21.10 3.20
CA VAL A 75 -9.72 20.32 3.58
C VAL A 75 -9.98 18.83 3.43
N VAL A 76 -11.12 18.33 3.90
CA VAL A 76 -11.49 16.91 3.77
C VAL A 76 -11.66 16.52 2.29
N ALA A 77 -12.25 17.40 1.47
CA ALA A 77 -12.36 17.19 0.03
C ALA A 77 -10.98 17.09 -0.65
N MET A 78 -10.02 17.95 -0.27
CA MET A 78 -8.65 17.87 -0.76
C MET A 78 -7.94 16.59 -0.34
N VAL A 79 -8.07 16.17 0.94
CA VAL A 79 -7.46 14.94 1.44
C VAL A 79 -8.05 13.71 0.73
N THR A 80 -9.37 13.66 0.58
CA THR A 80 -10.03 12.54 -0.13
C THR A 80 -9.63 12.49 -1.61
N LEU A 81 -9.49 13.64 -2.27
CA LEU A 81 -9.03 13.71 -3.66
C LEU A 81 -7.57 13.25 -3.78
N TYR A 82 -6.70 13.65 -2.86
CA TYR A 82 -5.31 13.19 -2.80
C TYR A 82 -5.23 11.66 -2.64
N GLN A 83 -6.08 11.08 -1.79
CA GLN A 83 -6.16 9.62 -1.63
C GLN A 83 -6.65 8.95 -2.91
N ALA A 84 -7.68 9.48 -3.57
CA ALA A 84 -8.15 8.98 -4.85
C ALA A 84 -7.03 8.93 -5.90
N VAL A 85 -6.25 10.00 -6.04
CA VAL A 85 -5.11 10.06 -6.97
C VAL A 85 -4.06 9.01 -6.61
N THR A 86 -3.77 8.83 -5.32
CA THR A 86 -2.80 7.83 -4.84
C THR A 86 -3.25 6.41 -5.22
N PHE A 87 -4.52 6.07 -5.00
CA PHE A 87 -5.10 4.78 -5.39
C PHE A 87 -5.11 4.58 -6.90
N PHE A 88 -5.44 5.61 -7.68
CA PHE A 88 -5.42 5.53 -9.14
C PHE A 88 -4.02 5.33 -9.69
N ARG A 89 -3.02 6.01 -9.10
CA ARG A 89 -1.61 5.79 -9.45
C ARG A 89 -1.15 4.37 -9.12
N ALA A 90 -1.52 3.85 -7.95
CA ALA A 90 -1.24 2.46 -7.58
C ALA A 90 -1.91 1.47 -8.55
N PHE A 91 -3.16 1.73 -8.94
CA PHE A 91 -3.88 0.95 -9.95
C PHE A 91 -3.12 0.90 -11.28
N ILE A 92 -2.69 2.04 -11.80
CA ILE A 92 -1.94 2.11 -13.08
C ILE A 92 -0.63 1.32 -12.98
N GLN A 93 0.15 1.54 -11.92
CA GLN A 93 1.47 0.90 -11.77
C GLN A 93 1.34 -0.62 -11.64
N VAL A 94 0.38 -1.10 -10.84
CA VAL A 94 0.11 -2.53 -10.71
C VAL A 94 -0.41 -3.11 -12.02
N LYS A 95 -1.28 -2.39 -12.74
CA LYS A 95 -1.80 -2.85 -14.04
C LYS A 95 -0.66 -2.99 -15.05
N GLN A 96 0.19 -1.98 -15.16
CA GLN A 96 1.38 -2.02 -16.01
C GLN A 96 2.31 -3.18 -15.63
N ALA A 97 2.49 -3.47 -14.35
CA ALA A 97 3.30 -4.60 -13.91
C ALA A 97 2.67 -5.96 -14.27
N VAL A 98 1.34 -6.10 -14.12
CA VAL A 98 0.60 -7.30 -14.55
C VAL A 98 0.74 -7.50 -16.06
N ASP A 99 0.50 -6.45 -16.85
CA ASP A 99 0.56 -6.49 -18.31
C ASP A 99 1.98 -6.83 -18.81
N GLN A 100 3.01 -6.46 -18.04
CA GLN A 100 4.42 -6.75 -18.33
C GLN A 100 4.92 -8.07 -17.73
N GLY A 101 4.08 -8.84 -17.02
CA GLY A 101 4.47 -10.07 -16.33
C GLY A 101 5.53 -9.86 -15.23
N LYS A 102 5.62 -8.65 -14.66
CA LYS A 102 6.57 -8.27 -13.61
C LYS A 102 5.98 -8.51 -12.22
N ASP A 103 6.84 -8.60 -11.22
CA ASP A 103 6.41 -8.69 -9.82
C ASP A 103 5.63 -7.42 -9.41
N THR A 104 4.34 -7.63 -9.14
CA THR A 104 3.40 -6.56 -8.80
C THR A 104 3.61 -6.02 -7.39
N ASP A 105 4.34 -6.72 -6.53
CA ASP A 105 4.56 -6.29 -5.15
C ASP A 105 5.57 -5.13 -5.07
N TYR A 106 6.53 -5.08 -5.99
CA TYR A 106 7.47 -3.95 -6.14
C TYR A 106 6.85 -2.75 -6.85
N ALA A 107 5.90 -2.99 -7.76
CA ALA A 107 5.23 -1.94 -8.50
C ALA A 107 4.09 -1.27 -7.70
N ASP A 108 3.72 -1.82 -6.55
CA ASP A 108 2.64 -1.34 -5.70
C ASP A 108 3.18 -0.35 -4.65
N PRO A 109 2.96 0.97 -4.80
CA PRO A 109 3.54 1.97 -3.91
C PRO A 109 2.95 1.93 -2.50
N LEU A 110 1.73 1.41 -2.33
CA LEU A 110 1.08 1.29 -1.02
C LEU A 110 1.65 0.08 -0.28
N ARG A 111 1.77 -1.05 -0.97
CA ARG A 111 2.37 -2.26 -0.40
C ARG A 111 3.85 -2.07 -0.11
N PHE A 112 4.59 -1.42 -1.00
CA PHE A 112 6.01 -1.14 -0.82
C PHE A 112 6.29 -0.35 0.46
N LYS A 113 5.50 0.70 0.75
CA LYS A 113 5.62 1.46 2.02
C LYS A 113 5.38 0.60 3.26
N VAL A 114 4.38 -0.28 3.24
CA VAL A 114 4.11 -1.21 4.36
C VAL A 114 5.29 -2.17 4.54
N MET A 115 5.87 -2.65 3.45
CA MET A 115 7.04 -3.52 3.47
C MET A 115 8.29 -2.79 3.97
N GLU A 116 8.52 -1.54 3.56
CA GLU A 116 9.61 -0.70 4.09
C GLU A 116 9.44 -0.41 5.59
N GLN A 117 8.22 -0.15 6.05
CA GLN A 117 7.97 0.03 7.48
C GLN A 117 8.22 -1.26 8.26
N ALA A 118 7.76 -2.40 7.74
CA ALA A 118 8.04 -3.72 8.31
C ALA A 118 9.56 -4.02 8.32
N LEU A 119 10.30 -3.60 7.29
CA LEU A 119 11.77 -3.63 7.23
C LEU A 119 12.41 -2.78 8.32
N SER A 120 12.01 -1.53 8.43
CA SER A 120 12.56 -0.64 9.45
C SER A 120 12.31 -1.18 10.86
N TRP A 121 11.15 -1.81 11.08
CA TRP A 121 10.81 -2.43 12.36
C TRP A 121 11.59 -3.72 12.60
N GLY A 122 11.69 -4.61 11.60
CA GLY A 122 12.43 -5.87 11.71
C GLY A 122 13.92 -5.66 11.96
N ILE A 123 14.53 -4.68 11.28
CA ILE A 123 15.93 -4.29 11.53
C ILE A 123 16.08 -3.70 12.95
N LYS A 124 15.17 -2.82 13.38
CA LYS A 124 15.17 -2.26 14.75
C LYS A 124 14.99 -3.33 15.83
N LYS A 125 14.24 -4.39 15.54
CA LYS A 125 14.04 -5.54 16.44
C LYS A 125 15.15 -6.59 16.34
N GLY A 126 16.17 -6.36 15.50
CA GLY A 126 17.34 -7.22 15.41
C GLY A 126 17.07 -8.54 14.68
N ILE A 127 16.15 -8.57 13.71
CA ILE A 127 15.97 -9.74 12.85
C ILE A 127 17.24 -9.91 12.01
N VAL A 128 17.99 -10.98 12.27
CA VAL A 128 19.22 -11.32 11.53
C VAL A 128 18.88 -12.41 10.53
N MET A 129 19.28 -12.20 9.27
CA MET A 129 19.15 -13.19 8.22
C MET A 129 20.29 -14.21 8.35
N HIS A 130 19.98 -15.47 8.62
CA HIS A 130 20.97 -16.54 8.53
C HIS A 130 21.19 -16.97 7.08
N ARG A 131 22.40 -17.43 6.75
CA ARG A 131 22.84 -17.85 5.40
C ARG A 131 21.95 -18.90 4.72
N GLU A 132 21.07 -19.58 5.46
CA GLU A 132 20.10 -20.57 4.95
C GLU A 132 18.71 -19.99 4.63
N GLY A 133 18.50 -18.66 4.71
CA GLY A 133 17.18 -18.06 4.48
C GLY A 133 16.21 -18.21 5.65
N LYS A 134 16.70 -18.67 6.82
CA LYS A 134 15.95 -18.68 8.08
C LYS A 134 16.16 -17.35 8.82
N TYR A 135 15.08 -16.84 9.41
CA TYR A 135 15.09 -15.59 10.17
C TYR A 135 15.04 -15.90 11.67
N GLU A 136 15.97 -15.35 12.44
CA GLU A 136 15.97 -15.45 13.89
C GLU A 136 15.96 -14.03 14.49
N MET A 137 15.22 -13.86 15.59
CA MET A 137 15.31 -12.63 16.37
C MET A 137 16.61 -12.65 17.16
N LYS A 138 17.38 -11.55 17.14
CA LYS A 138 18.45 -11.34 18.11
C LYS A 138 17.84 -11.50 19.51
N GLN A 139 18.23 -12.57 20.20
CA GLN A 139 17.96 -12.70 21.62
C GLN A 139 18.70 -11.56 22.32
N GLY A 140 17.94 -10.72 23.01
CA GLY A 140 18.46 -9.71 23.93
C GLY A 140 18.74 -10.33 25.29
#